data_AF-A0A2T7WD71-F1
#
_entry.id   AF-A0A2T7WD71-F1
#
_cell.length_a   1.000
_cell.length_b   1.000
_cell.length_c   1.000
_cell.angle_alpha   90.00
_cell.angle_beta   90.00
_cell.angle_gamma   90.00
#
_symmetry.space_group_name_H-M   'P 1'
#
loop_
_entity.id
_entity.type
_entity.pdbx_description
1 polymer ?
#
loop_
_entity_poly.entity_id
_entity_poly.type
_entity_poly.pdbx_seq_one_letter_code
_entity_poly.pdbx_strand_id
1 'polypeptide(L)'
;LRFVLTGATDVLVAQLPAVTLLLRVRGNSAVEQAALERRRVFDHRVTALVAAAQAEGEVRDDVDAAVAARLLFGMINSVVEWYRPGGGVDGDRLGADIVRIALDGLRTS
;
A
#
# COMPACT_ATOMS: atom_id res chain seq x y z
N LEU A 1 5.84 8.30 -6.72
CA LEU A 1 4.78 7.37 -6.24
C LEU A 1 5.07 5.88 -6.49
N ARG A 2 5.38 5.45 -7.74
CA ARG A 2 5.64 4.03 -8.11
C ARG A 2 6.54 3.27 -7.14
N PHE A 3 7.74 3.81 -6.87
CA PHE A 3 8.74 3.19 -5.99
C PHE A 3 8.17 2.85 -4.60
N VAL A 4 7.34 3.72 -4.03
CA VAL A 4 6.75 3.50 -2.69
C VAL A 4 5.72 2.38 -2.72
N LEU A 5 4.91 2.27 -3.78
CA LEU A 5 3.91 1.21 -3.91
C LEU A 5 4.57 -0.16 -4.14
N THR A 6 5.59 -0.22 -4.99
CA THR A 6 6.39 -1.44 -5.20
C THR A 6 7.05 -1.86 -3.88
N GLY A 7 7.83 -0.97 -3.27
CA GLY A 7 8.55 -1.28 -2.03
C GLY A 7 7.64 -1.65 -0.85
N ALA A 8 6.46 -1.02 -0.73
CA ALA A 8 5.49 -1.40 0.30
C ALA A 8 4.96 -2.84 0.07
N THR A 9 4.74 -3.23 -1.17
CA THR A 9 4.32 -4.60 -1.52
C THR A 9 5.45 -5.59 -1.26
N ASP A 10 6.68 -5.27 -1.67
CA ASP A 10 7.84 -6.15 -1.47
C ASP A 10 8.11 -6.39 0.02
N VAL A 11 8.02 -5.33 0.83
CA VAL A 11 8.12 -5.44 2.29
C VAL A 11 6.99 -6.29 2.86
N LEU A 12 5.74 -6.11 2.39
CA LEU A 12 4.61 -6.93 2.81
C LEU A 12 4.84 -8.41 2.51
N VAL A 13 5.30 -8.74 1.31
CA VAL A 13 5.62 -10.11 0.90
C VAL A 13 6.74 -10.70 1.78
N ALA A 14 7.83 -9.95 1.97
CA ALA A 14 8.98 -10.38 2.75
C ALA A 14 8.69 -10.50 4.27
N GLN A 15 7.75 -9.72 4.78
CA GLN A 15 7.44 -9.61 6.22
C GLN A 15 5.98 -9.99 6.52
N LEU A 16 5.41 -10.90 5.72
CA LEU A 16 3.97 -11.22 5.74
C LEU A 16 3.39 -11.48 7.14
N PRO A 17 4.02 -12.29 8.03
CA PRO A 17 3.50 -12.49 9.38
C PRO A 17 3.47 -11.21 10.22
N ALA A 18 4.55 -10.42 10.16
CA ALA A 18 4.68 -9.19 10.95
C ALA A 18 3.69 -8.11 10.47
N VAL A 19 3.55 -7.95 9.15
CA VAL A 19 2.60 -6.99 8.57
C VAL A 19 1.16 -7.42 8.85
N THR A 20 0.85 -8.72 8.79
CA THR A 20 -0.48 -9.23 9.15
C THR A 20 -0.84 -8.90 10.60
N LEU A 21 0.09 -9.08 11.54
CA LEU A 21 -0.12 -8.69 12.94
C LEU A 21 -0.34 -7.18 13.07
N LEU A 22 0.51 -6.37 12.43
CA LEU A 22 0.38 -4.91 12.43
C LEU A 22 -0.99 -4.45 11.92
N LEU A 23 -1.50 -5.05 10.85
CA LEU A 23 -2.81 -4.71 10.29
C LEU A 23 -3.99 -5.09 11.20
N ARG A 24 -3.77 -6.02 12.13
CA ARG A 24 -4.78 -6.50 13.10
C ARG A 24 -4.70 -5.82 14.46
N VAL A 25 -3.74 -4.92 14.66
CA VAL A 25 -3.59 -4.15 15.91
C VAL A 25 -4.87 -3.38 16.25
N ARG A 26 -5.28 -3.42 17.52
CA ARG A 26 -6.48 -2.73 18.02
C ARG A 26 -6.16 -1.49 18.87
N GLY A 27 -4.94 -1.36 19.38
CA GLY A 27 -4.54 -0.22 20.21
C GLY A 27 -4.76 -0.44 21.71
N ASN A 28 -4.83 -1.68 22.16
CA ASN A 28 -5.15 -1.98 23.56
C ASN A 28 -3.95 -1.87 24.50
N SER A 29 -2.72 -1.83 23.95
CA SER A 29 -1.48 -1.68 24.70
C SER A 29 -0.66 -0.49 24.23
N ALA A 30 0.29 -0.03 25.06
CA ALA A 30 1.20 1.06 24.70
C ALA A 30 2.01 0.74 23.43
N VAL A 31 2.42 -0.52 23.24
CA VAL A 31 3.14 -0.97 22.05
C VAL A 31 2.24 -0.89 20.81
N GLU A 32 0.98 -1.34 20.94
CA GLU A 32 0.00 -1.26 19.86
C GLU A 32 -0.33 0.18 19.48
N GLN A 33 -0.51 1.07 20.45
CA GLN A 33 -0.74 2.50 20.20
C GLN A 33 0.45 3.15 19.48
N ALA A 34 1.68 2.84 19.91
CA ALA A 34 2.89 3.30 19.22
C ALA A 34 3.00 2.76 17.78
N ALA A 35 2.51 1.54 17.52
CA ALA A 35 2.45 0.99 16.17
C ALA A 35 1.41 1.71 15.30
N LEU A 36 0.22 1.99 15.85
CA LEU A 36 -0.82 2.76 15.16
C LEU A 36 -0.37 4.19 14.84
N GLU A 37 0.37 4.83 15.75
CA GLU A 37 0.90 6.17 15.50
C GLU A 37 1.91 6.20 14.34
N ARG A 38 2.85 5.24 14.32
CA ARG A 38 3.78 5.10 13.18
C ARG A 38 3.04 4.87 11.86
N ARG A 39 1.94 4.11 11.88
CA ARG A 39 1.08 3.90 10.72
C ARG A 39 0.40 5.20 10.27
N ARG A 40 -0.11 6.02 11.19
CA ARG A 40 -0.69 7.34 10.84
C ARG A 40 0.35 8.26 10.18
N VAL A 41 1.57 8.30 10.74
CA VAL A 41 2.68 9.08 10.15
C VAL A 41 3.00 8.59 8.74
N PHE A 42 3.02 7.28 8.52
CA PHE A 42 3.24 6.69 7.21
C PHE A 42 2.10 7.05 6.23
N ASP A 43 0.83 6.88 6.63
CA ASP A 43 -0.34 7.22 5.82
C ASP A 43 -0.33 8.72 5.41
N HIS A 44 0.07 9.62 6.32
CA HIS A 44 0.21 11.04 6.02
C HIS A 44 1.29 11.31 4.97
N ARG A 45 2.47 10.66 5.08
CA ARG A 45 3.56 10.80 4.11
C ARG A 45 3.15 10.30 2.72
N VAL A 46 2.45 9.17 2.66
CA VAL A 46 1.92 8.65 1.39
C VAL A 46 0.91 9.63 0.79
N THR A 47 0.00 10.16 1.60
CA THR A 47 -0.99 11.16 1.14
C THR A 47 -0.29 12.38 0.54
N ALA A 48 0.76 12.89 1.20
CA ALA A 48 1.55 13.99 0.67
C ALA A 48 2.25 13.65 -0.66
N LEU A 49 2.75 12.41 -0.82
CA LEU A 49 3.34 11.96 -2.08
C LEU A 49 2.31 11.86 -3.22
N VAL A 50 1.08 11.43 -2.92
CA VAL A 50 0.00 11.41 -3.92
C VAL A 50 -0.38 12.84 -4.31
N ALA A 51 -0.55 13.74 -3.34
CA ALA A 51 -0.86 15.14 -3.59
C ALA A 51 0.23 15.83 -4.45
N ALA A 52 1.50 15.55 -4.18
CA ALA A 52 2.61 16.06 -5.00
C ALA A 52 2.52 15.55 -6.45
N ALA A 53 2.29 14.25 -6.64
CA ALA A 53 2.15 13.66 -7.97
C ALA A 53 0.91 14.20 -8.73
N GLN A 54 -0.16 14.56 -8.02
CA GLN A 54 -1.32 15.25 -8.61
C GLN A 54 -0.97 16.67 -9.06
N ALA A 55 -0.27 17.43 -8.21
CA ALA A 55 0.19 18.78 -8.56
C ALA A 55 1.15 18.80 -9.77
N GLU A 56 1.91 17.72 -9.97
CA GLU A 56 2.80 17.51 -11.11
C GLU A 56 2.08 16.97 -12.36
N GLY A 57 0.78 16.63 -12.26
CA GLY A 57 0.00 16.05 -13.36
C GLY A 57 0.34 14.59 -13.67
N GLU A 58 1.13 13.91 -12.81
CA GLU A 58 1.46 12.49 -12.95
C GLU A 58 0.33 11.56 -12.50
N VAL A 59 -0.57 12.06 -11.65
CA VAL A 59 -1.72 11.33 -11.10
C VAL A 59 -2.97 12.19 -11.28
N ARG A 60 -4.11 11.53 -11.59
CA ARG A 60 -5.42 12.19 -11.70
C ARG A 60 -5.77 12.97 -10.42
N ASP A 61 -6.22 14.21 -10.58
CA ASP A 61 -6.54 15.15 -9.51
C ASP A 61 -8.06 15.30 -9.25
N ASP A 62 -8.88 14.59 -10.03
CA ASP A 62 -10.33 14.48 -9.84
C ASP A 62 -10.73 13.50 -8.71
N VAL A 63 -9.74 12.96 -7.98
CA VAL A 63 -9.91 12.16 -6.77
C VAL A 63 -9.07 12.78 -5.65
N ASP A 64 -9.65 12.95 -4.47
CA ASP A 64 -8.92 13.46 -3.30
C ASP A 64 -7.67 12.61 -2.99
N ALA A 65 -6.55 13.26 -2.71
CA ALA A 65 -5.26 12.60 -2.48
C ALA A 65 -5.30 11.58 -1.33
N ALA A 66 -6.04 11.87 -0.25
CA ALA A 66 -6.15 10.97 0.89
C ALA A 66 -7.03 9.76 0.56
N VAL A 67 -8.10 9.96 -0.22
CA VAL A 67 -8.92 8.87 -0.74
C VAL A 67 -8.10 7.98 -1.66
N ALA A 68 -7.37 8.55 -2.61
CA ALA A 68 -6.49 7.82 -3.53
C ALA A 68 -5.42 7.03 -2.76
N ALA A 69 -4.71 7.66 -1.82
CA ALA A 69 -3.74 6.99 -0.96
C ALA A 69 -4.35 5.81 -0.20
N ARG A 70 -5.55 5.98 0.37
CA ARG A 70 -6.24 4.93 1.11
C ARG A 70 -6.65 3.75 0.22
N LEU A 71 -7.10 4.01 -1.01
CA LEU A 71 -7.45 2.94 -1.96
C LEU A 71 -6.20 2.17 -2.43
N LEU A 72 -5.12 2.88 -2.76
CA LEU A 72 -3.84 2.27 -3.14
C LEU A 72 -3.30 1.35 -2.04
N PHE A 73 -3.26 1.84 -0.79
CA PHE A 73 -2.83 1.01 0.33
C PHE A 73 -3.85 -0.04 0.74
N GLY A 74 -5.13 0.16 0.46
CA GLY A 74 -6.15 -0.89 0.59
C GLY A 74 -5.85 -2.07 -0.33
N MET A 75 -5.51 -1.80 -1.60
CA MET A 75 -5.11 -2.83 -2.57
C MET A 75 -3.87 -3.59 -2.09
N ILE A 76 -2.81 -2.89 -1.68
CA ILE A 76 -1.59 -3.51 -1.15
C ILE A 76 -1.89 -4.33 0.10
N ASN A 77 -2.59 -3.77 1.09
CA ASN A 77 -2.87 -4.46 2.34
C ASN A 77 -3.78 -5.68 2.15
N SER A 78 -4.60 -5.73 1.09
CA SER A 78 -5.42 -6.91 0.78
C SER A 78 -4.58 -8.16 0.50
N VAL A 79 -3.32 -8.00 0.09
CA VAL A 79 -2.39 -9.10 -0.22
C VAL A 79 -2.25 -10.07 0.95
N VAL A 80 -2.28 -9.58 2.20
CA VAL A 80 -2.12 -10.45 3.39
C VAL A 80 -3.21 -11.51 3.51
N GLU A 81 -4.38 -11.25 2.94
CA GLU A 81 -5.53 -12.16 3.05
C GLU A 81 -5.36 -13.39 2.15
N TRP A 82 -4.74 -13.23 0.98
CA TRP A 82 -4.72 -14.25 -0.06
C TRP A 82 -3.33 -14.73 -0.48
N TYR A 83 -2.27 -13.94 -0.31
CA TYR A 83 -0.92 -14.33 -0.71
C TYR A 83 -0.37 -15.45 0.18
N ARG A 84 0.29 -16.43 -0.45
CA ARG A 84 0.90 -17.58 0.21
C ARG A 84 2.32 -17.78 -0.35
N PRO A 85 3.38 -17.66 0.47
CA PRO A 85 4.75 -17.94 0.02
C PRO A 85 4.87 -19.36 -0.54
N GLY A 86 5.53 -19.51 -1.69
CA GLY A 86 5.63 -20.79 -2.42
C GLY A 86 4.36 -21.25 -3.12
N GLY A 87 3.30 -20.42 -3.13
CA GLY A 87 2.08 -20.65 -3.90
C GLY A 87 2.25 -20.31 -5.39
N GLY A 88 1.13 -20.28 -6.12
CA GLY A 88 1.13 -20.02 -7.57
C GLY A 88 1.36 -18.56 -7.99
N VAL A 89 1.44 -17.62 -7.04
CA VAL A 89 1.72 -16.20 -7.32
C VAL A 89 3.16 -15.89 -6.95
N ASP A 90 3.91 -15.35 -7.91
CA ASP A 90 5.28 -14.91 -7.73
C ASP A 90 5.32 -13.61 -6.90
N GLY A 91 5.91 -13.69 -5.70
CA GLY A 91 6.01 -12.56 -4.79
C GLY A 91 6.90 -11.43 -5.33
N ASP A 92 7.94 -11.77 -6.09
CA ASP A 92 8.92 -10.80 -6.60
C ASP A 92 8.33 -9.96 -7.74
N ARG A 93 7.26 -10.44 -8.38
CA ARG A 93 6.54 -9.73 -9.45
C ARG A 93 5.33 -8.96 -8.95
N LEU A 94 4.83 -9.29 -7.76
CA LEU A 94 3.56 -8.77 -7.28
C LEU A 94 3.58 -7.24 -7.09
N GLY A 95 4.69 -6.67 -6.62
CA GLY A 95 4.84 -5.22 -6.49
C GLY A 95 4.70 -4.50 -7.83
N ALA A 96 5.29 -5.05 -8.90
CA ALA A 96 5.17 -4.48 -10.24
C ALA A 96 3.75 -4.62 -10.82
N ASP A 97 3.08 -5.74 -10.56
CA ASP A 97 1.71 -5.99 -11.02
C ASP A 97 0.70 -5.06 -10.32
N ILE A 98 0.84 -4.85 -9.01
CA ILE A 98 0.02 -3.87 -8.26
C ILE A 98 0.21 -2.47 -8.82
N VAL A 99 1.45 -2.03 -9.06
CA VAL A 99 1.71 -0.69 -9.59
C VAL A 99 1.10 -0.50 -10.97
N ARG A 100 1.19 -1.50 -11.84
CA ARG A 100 0.57 -1.47 -13.17
C ARG A 100 -0.94 -1.29 -13.06
N ILE A 101 -1.61 -2.09 -12.25
CA ILE A 101 -3.07 -1.98 -12.07
C ILE A 101 -3.45 -0.64 -11.43
N ALA A 102 -2.69 -0.20 -10.43
CA ALA A 102 -2.98 1.02 -9.69
C ALA A 102 -2.85 2.30 -10.53
N LEU A 103 -1.89 2.35 -11.46
CA LEU A 103 -1.58 3.56 -12.22
C LEU A 103 -2.05 3.50 -13.68
N ASP A 104 -2.06 2.32 -14.27
CA ASP A 104 -2.43 2.12 -15.68
C ASP A 104 -3.86 1.55 -15.81
N GLY A 105 -4.45 1.04 -14.72
CA GLY A 105 -5.79 0.46 -14.71
C GLY A 105 -5.86 -0.96 -15.30
N LEU A 106 -7.08 -1.44 -15.53
CA LEU A 106 -7.35 -2.78 -16.09
C LEU A 106 -7.87 -2.74 -17.54
N ARG A 107 -8.16 -1.56 -18.07
CA ARG A 107 -8.73 -1.43 -19.42
C ARG A 107 -7.64 -1.60 -20.46
N THR A 108 -7.91 -2.45 -21.45
CA THR A 108 -7.07 -2.59 -22.65
C THR A 108 -7.49 -1.66 -23.78
N SER A 109 -8.64 -0.99 -23.64
CA SER A 109 -9.25 -0.06 -24.60
C SER A 109 -10.32 0.83 -23.94
#